data_AF-K5VJ03-F1
#
_entry.id   AF-K5VJ03-F1
#
_cell.length_a   1.000
_cell.length_b   1.000
_cell.length_c   1.000
_cell.angle_alpha   90.00
_cell.angle_beta   90.00
_cell.angle_gamma   90.00
#
_symmetry.space_group_name_H-M   'P 1'
#
loop_
_entity.id
_entity.type
_entity.pdbx_description
1 polymer ?
#
loop_
_entity_poly.entity_id
_entity_poly.type
_entity_poly.pdbx_seq_one_letter_code
_entity_poly.pdbx_strand_id
1 'polypeptide(L)' 'DNGSPFRKAVKWLEEKYNIKGVAISPYNSQANGTIERPHWDLRQMLYKATGGDVKKWFFYLSHVTWADR' A
#
# COMPACT_ATOMS: atom_id res chain seq x y z
N ASP A 1 -0.92 8.88 1.44
CA ASP A 1 -1.12 10.15 0.70
C ASP A 1 -2.37 10.86 1.18
N ASN A 2 -2.46 12.18 0.97
CA ASN A 2 -3.58 13.03 1.40
C ASN A 2 -4.61 13.32 0.30
N GLY A 3 -4.68 12.48 -0.74
CA GLY A 3 -5.69 12.58 -1.80
C GLY A 3 -7.12 12.73 -1.27
N SER A 4 -7.93 13.53 -1.96
CA SER A 4 -9.31 13.82 -1.56
C SER A 4 -10.21 12.59 -1.31
N PRO A 5 -10.09 11.45 -2.04
CA PRO A 5 -10.91 10.28 -1.74
C PRO A 5 -10.55 9.63 -0.40
N PHE A 6 -9.27 9.61 -0.04
CA PHE A 6 -8.81 9.03 1.23
C PHE A 6 -9.28 9.83 2.43
N ARG A 7 -9.26 11.17 2.37
CA ARG A 7 -9.76 12.02 3.47
C ARG A 7 -11.25 11.79 3.75
N LYS A 8 -12.08 11.65 2.70
CA LYS A 8 -13.51 11.38 2.86
C LYS A 8 -13.76 10.00 3.47
N ALA A 9 -13.03 8.98 3.00
CA ALA A 9 -13.15 7.62 3.52
C ALA A 9 -12.70 7.53 5.00
N VAL A 10 -11.58 8.16 5.35
CA VAL A 10 -11.09 8.21 6.74
C VAL A 10 -12.11 8.91 7.64
N LYS A 11 -12.67 10.05 7.22
CA LYS A 11 -13.71 10.74 7.99
C LYS A 11 -14.94 9.85 8.22
N TRP A 12 -15.37 9.10 7.21
CA TRP A 12 -16.48 8.15 7.37
C TRP A 12 -16.14 7.01 8.32
N LEU A 13 -14.91 6.49 8.28
CA LEU A 13 -14.42 5.45 9.19
C LEU A 13 -14.31 5.96 10.64
N GLU A 14 -13.90 7.21 10.82
CA GLU A 14 -13.90 7.90 12.11
C GLU A 14 -15.31 8.00 12.68
N GLU A 15 -16.26 8.47 11.89
CA GLU A 15 -17.66 8.64 12.31
C GLU A 15 -18.34 7.30 12.63
N LYS A 16 -18.09 6.27 11.83
CA LYS A 16 -18.78 4.98 11.96
C LYS A 16 -18.15 4.03 12.97
N TYR A 17 -16.82 4.01 13.05
CA TYR A 17 -16.07 3.01 13.81
C TYR A 17 -15.07 3.61 14.81
N ASN A 18 -15.02 4.95 14.95
CA ASN A 18 -14.06 5.64 15.81
C ASN A 18 -12.58 5.32 15.47
N ILE A 19 -12.31 4.97 14.21
CA ILE A 19 -10.95 4.69 13.72
C ILE A 19 -10.30 6.01 13.35
N LYS A 20 -9.48 6.56 14.24
CA LYS A 20 -8.77 7.83 14.01
C LYS A 20 -7.72 7.69 12.92
N GLY A 21 -7.81 8.52 11.89
CA GLY A 21 -6.78 8.63 10.87
C GLY A 21 -5.60 9.46 11.35
N VAL A 22 -4.38 8.98 11.12
CA VAL A 22 -3.19 9.81 11.27
C VAL A 22 -2.92 10.51 9.93
N ALA A 23 -3.16 11.81 9.88
CA ALA A 23 -2.80 12.62 8.72
C ALA A 23 -1.28 12.78 8.69
N ILE A 24 -0.64 12.17 7.69
CA ILE A 24 0.79 12.34 7.46
C ILE A 24 0.99 13.67 6.74
N SER A 25 1.91 14.52 7.23
CA SER A 25 2.25 15.78 6.56
C SER A 25 2.65 15.51 5.09
N PRO A 26 2.25 16.37 4.13
CA PRO A 26 2.80 16.31 2.78
C PRO A 26 4.34 16.28 2.84
N TYR A 27 4.96 15.42 2.03
CA TYR A 27 6.42 15.28 1.91
C TYR A 27 7.16 14.75 3.16
N ASN A 28 6.50 14.07 4.09
CA ASN A 28 7.22 13.36 5.17
C ASN A 28 7.84 12.05 4.66
N SER A 29 9.05 12.15 4.10
CA SER A 29 9.82 11.03 3.53
C SER A 29 10.14 9.92 4.54
N GLN A 30 10.12 10.19 5.85
CA GLN A 30 10.40 9.17 6.87
C GLN A 30 9.19 8.25 7.11
N ALA A 31 7.98 8.83 7.15
CA ALA A 31 6.73 8.07 7.23
C ALA A 31 6.43 7.35 5.91
N ASN A 32 6.66 8.02 4.79
CA ASN A 32 6.54 7.40 3.47
C ASN A 32 7.61 6.32 3.26
N GLY A 33 8.86 6.52 3.69
CA GLY A 33 9.96 5.58 3.47
C GLY A 33 9.75 4.19 4.10
N THR A 34 9.02 4.13 5.22
CA THR A 34 8.64 2.86 5.86
C THR A 34 7.62 2.08 5.02
N ILE A 35 6.78 2.78 4.24
CA ILE A 35 5.79 2.18 3.33
C ILE A 35 6.40 1.94 1.93
N GLU A 36 7.27 2.83 1.47
CA GLU A 36 7.87 2.81 0.14
C GLU A 36 8.83 1.64 -0.06
N ARG A 37 9.61 1.26 0.97
CA ARG A 37 10.53 0.11 0.91
C ARG A 37 9.80 -1.22 0.67
N PRO A 38 8.84 -1.65 1.50
CA PRO A 38 8.12 -2.91 1.28
C PRO A 38 7.30 -2.89 -0.01
N HIS A 39 6.77 -1.73 -0.43
CA HIS A 39 6.13 -1.60 -1.75
C HIS A 39 7.10 -1.85 -2.91
N TRP A 40 8.36 -1.41 -2.79
CA TRP A 40 9.36 -1.66 -3.82
C TRP A 40 9.72 -3.16 -3.88
N ASP A 41 9.93 -3.79 -2.73
CA ASP A 41 10.23 -5.21 -2.64
C ASP A 41 9.08 -6.07 -3.19
N LEU A 42 7.84 -5.78 -2.79
CA LEU A 42 6.64 -6.43 -3.32
C LEU A 42 6.56 -6.34 -4.85
N ARG A 43 6.85 -5.15 -5.41
CA ARG A 43 6.85 -4.95 -6.87
C ARG A 43 7.93 -5.79 -7.55
N GLN A 44 9.14 -5.85 -7.00
CA GLN A 44 10.21 -6.67 -7.56
C GLN A 44 9.89 -8.17 -7.50
N MET A 45 9.33 -8.63 -6.38
CA MET A 45 8.92 -10.02 -6.22
C MET A 45 7.78 -10.38 -7.18
N LEU A 46 6.77 -9.52 -7.34
CA LEU A 46 5.71 -9.72 -8.33
C LEU A 46 6.25 -9.78 -9.75
N TYR A 47 7.17 -8.87 -10.10
CA TYR A 47 7.78 -8.86 -11.44
C TYR A 47 8.55 -10.15 -11.75
N LYS A 48 9.26 -10.69 -10.75
CA LYS A 48 9.95 -11.98 -10.86
C LYS A 48 8.96 -13.15 -10.93
N ALA A 49 7.92 -13.14 -10.09
CA ALA A 49 6.90 -14.18 -10.04
C ALA A 49 6.08 -14.28 -11.32
N THR A 50 5.86 -13.16 -12.02
CA THR A 50 5.17 -13.17 -13.32
C THR A 50 6.07 -13.56 -14.49
N GLY A 51 7.37 -13.79 -14.27
CA GLY A 51 8.32 -14.10 -15.35
C GLY A 51 8.41 -13.01 -16.42
N GLY A 52 8.15 -11.75 -16.05
CA GLY A 52 8.12 -10.61 -16.97
C GLY A 52 6.74 -10.27 -17.57
N ASP A 53 5.72 -11.14 -17.47
CA ASP A 53 4.35 -10.84 -17.88
C ASP A 53 3.57 -10.14 -16.76
N VAL A 54 3.83 -8.85 -16.58
CA VAL A 54 3.27 -8.04 -15.49
C VAL A 54 1.74 -8.07 -15.47
N LYS A 55 1.04 -8.35 -16.58
CA LYS A 55 -0.43 -8.40 -16.60
C LYS A 55 -1.01 -9.49 -15.70
N LYS A 56 -0.22 -10.52 -15.35
CA LYS A 56 -0.63 -11.62 -14.49
C LYS A 56 -0.36 -11.40 -13.00
N TRP A 57 0.11 -10.21 -12.60
CA TRP A 57 0.49 -9.90 -11.21
C TRP A 57 -0.59 -10.29 -10.18
N PHE A 58 -1.87 -10.12 -10.53
CA PHE A 58 -3.02 -10.45 -9.68
C PHE A 58 -3.02 -11.92 -9.20
N PHE A 59 -2.62 -12.87 -10.05
CA PHE A 59 -2.59 -14.29 -9.69
C PHE A 59 -1.49 -14.62 -8.68
N TYR A 60 -0.41 -13.84 -8.67
CA TYR A 60 0.75 -14.06 -7.82
C TYR A 60 0.74 -13.21 -6.55
N LEU A 61 -0.17 -12.23 -6.44
CA LEU A 61 -0.25 -11.34 -5.28
C LEU A 61 -0.36 -12.08 -3.95
N SER A 62 -1.24 -13.07 -3.86
CA SER A 62 -1.41 -13.88 -2.64
C SER A 62 -0.16 -14.68 -2.27
N HIS A 63 0.55 -15.22 -3.27
CA HIS A 63 1.78 -15.98 -3.07
C HIS A 63 2.93 -15.07 -2.60
N VAL A 64 3.09 -13.92 -3.25
CA VAL A 64 4.12 -12.94 -2.92
C VAL A 64 3.88 -12.36 -1.53
N THR A 65 2.64 -11.95 -1.21
CA THR A 65 2.30 -11.40 0.12
C THR A 65 2.42 -12.44 1.23
N TRP A 66 2.23 -13.72 0.94
CA TRP A 66 2.51 -14.78 1.91
C TRP A 66 4.01 -14.97 2.16
N ALA A 67 4.83 -14.86 1.11
CA ALA A 67 6.28 -15.00 1.18
C ALA A 67 6.99 -13.78 1.79
N ASP A 68 6.40 -12.59 1.70
CA ASP A 68 6.92 -11.31 2.23
C ASP A 68 6.74 -11.14 3.76
N ARG A 69 6.25 -12.18 4.44
CA ARG A 69 5.93 -12.15 5.88
C ARG A 69 7.16 -12.14 6.79
#